data_AF-D8M8N7-F1
#
_entry.id   AF-D8M8N7-F1
#
_cell.length_a   1.000
_cell.length_b   1.000
_cell.length_c   1.000
_cell.angle_alpha   90.00
_cell.angle_beta   90.00
_cell.angle_gamma   90.00
#
_symmetry.space_group_name_H-M   'P 1'
#
loop_
_entity.id
_entity.type
_entity.pdbx_description
1 polymer ?
#
loop_
_entity_poly.entity_id
_entity_poly.type
_entity_poly.pdbx_seq_one_letter_code
_entity_poly.pdbx_strand_id
1 'polypeptide(L)'
;MGLIQNCVTCLCSQKPPCYEEALFLIHQSRDEKSLDWLLTLADPSAVWNAALGSYDMDLALLVAVHSQKDPQEYRSLLQRYRDMKERKKRYCIDVELKRWARVLKDICELIMHCDEIDEELGDENVLWKQAVRLMREKSLEKEFLDSFANTPYSSRAHQCYADLLMEKGNYEVALIEYQACNPQPVESMMTCALHLGRSDLYLTLLFASQKDSSSRTSAIRRLCDALRTGPSDHIRQCARVSVVVRHLSH
;
A
#
# COMPACT_ATOMS: atom_id res chain seq x y z
N MET A 1 -35.89 -16.54 19.99
CA MET A 1 -34.91 -16.08 18.98
C MET A 1 -34.23 -17.29 18.37
N GLY A 2 -34.06 -17.30 17.05
CA GLY A 2 -33.33 -18.36 16.34
C GLY A 2 -31.83 -18.27 16.63
N LEU A 3 -31.09 -19.39 16.47
CA LEU A 3 -29.65 -19.45 16.71
C LEU A 3 -28.87 -18.42 15.87
N ILE A 4 -29.29 -18.18 14.63
CA ILE A 4 -28.68 -17.21 13.72
C ILE A 4 -28.89 -15.78 14.21
N GLN A 5 -30.10 -15.41 14.66
CA GLN A 5 -30.39 -14.09 15.21
C GLN A 5 -29.53 -13.77 16.44
N ASN A 6 -29.27 -14.76 17.30
CA ASN A 6 -28.36 -14.59 18.43
C ASN A 6 -26.93 -14.29 17.96
N CYS A 7 -26.43 -15.05 16.98
CA CYS A 7 -25.11 -14.81 16.38
C CYS A 7 -25.02 -13.41 15.74
N VAL A 8 -26.02 -13.01 14.96
CA VAL A 8 -26.10 -11.67 14.35
C VAL A 8 -26.05 -10.58 15.42
N THR A 9 -26.81 -10.74 16.51
CA THR A 9 -26.80 -9.80 17.64
C THR A 9 -25.41 -9.69 18.27
N CYS A 10 -24.73 -10.82 18.47
CA CYS A 10 -23.35 -10.85 18.97
C CYS A 10 -22.37 -10.13 18.03
N LEU A 11 -22.46 -10.37 16.71
CA LEU A 11 -21.59 -9.76 15.70
C LEU A 11 -21.79 -8.24 15.62
N CYS A 12 -23.04 -7.77 15.71
CA CYS A 12 -23.36 -6.34 15.72
C CYS A 12 -22.85 -5.63 16.98
N SER A 13 -22.73 -6.35 18.09
CA SER A 13 -22.31 -5.80 19.38
C SER A 13 -20.79 -5.68 19.54
N GLN A 14 -20.00 -6.19 18.58
CA GLN A 14 -18.55 -6.08 18.59
C GLN A 14 -18.08 -4.63 18.37
N LYS A 15 -16.81 -4.35 18.71
CA LYS A 15 -16.19 -3.04 18.54
C LYS A 15 -14.88 -3.19 17.74
N PRO A 16 -14.88 -2.89 16.43
CA PRO A 16 -16.01 -2.43 15.61
C PRO A 16 -17.05 -3.53 15.31
N PRO A 17 -18.28 -3.18 14.89
CA PRO A 17 -19.30 -4.14 14.48
C PRO A 17 -18.89 -4.97 13.24
N CYS A 18 -19.15 -6.27 13.28
CA CYS A 18 -18.79 -7.24 12.24
C CYS A 18 -19.96 -7.49 11.26
N TYR A 19 -20.32 -6.47 10.49
CA TYR A 19 -21.47 -6.55 9.57
C TYR A 19 -21.22 -7.48 8.37
N GLU A 20 -19.99 -7.55 7.85
CA GLU A 20 -19.66 -8.43 6.72
C GLU A 20 -19.84 -9.91 7.12
N GLU A 21 -19.38 -10.27 8.31
CA GLU A 21 -19.51 -11.62 8.87
C GLU A 21 -20.97 -11.96 9.18
N ALA A 22 -21.74 -10.99 9.68
CA ALA A 22 -23.17 -11.18 9.93
C ALA A 22 -23.93 -11.43 8.63
N LEU A 23 -23.67 -10.63 7.59
CA LEU A 23 -24.28 -10.80 6.27
C LEU A 23 -23.87 -12.12 5.62
N PHE A 24 -22.59 -12.51 5.74
CA PHE A 24 -22.11 -13.79 5.25
C PHE A 24 -22.84 -14.97 5.93
N LEU A 25 -23.01 -14.93 7.25
CA LEU A 25 -23.74 -15.95 8.00
C LEU A 25 -25.20 -16.06 7.53
N ILE A 26 -25.88 -14.91 7.41
CA ILE A 26 -27.27 -14.82 6.95
C ILE A 26 -27.41 -15.40 5.53
N HIS A 27 -26.48 -15.05 4.64
CA HIS A 27 -26.48 -15.51 3.25
C HIS A 27 -26.27 -17.04 3.18
N GLN A 28 -25.32 -17.58 3.93
CA GLN A 28 -25.08 -19.03 3.99
C GLN A 28 -26.27 -19.80 4.55
N SER A 29 -26.94 -19.27 5.57
CA SER A 29 -28.09 -19.92 6.20
C SER A 29 -29.41 -19.71 5.45
N ARG A 30 -29.44 -18.81 4.45
CA ARG A 30 -30.65 -18.38 3.73
C ARG A 30 -31.76 -17.92 4.69
N ASP A 31 -31.38 -17.23 5.77
CA ASP A 31 -32.30 -16.78 6.81
C ASP A 31 -32.60 -15.29 6.67
N GLU A 32 -33.47 -14.94 5.73
CA GLU A 32 -33.86 -13.54 5.45
C GLU A 32 -34.47 -12.84 6.67
N LYS A 33 -35.11 -13.57 7.60
CA LYS A 33 -35.63 -12.98 8.84
C LYS A 33 -34.52 -12.45 9.74
N SER A 34 -33.32 -13.04 9.64
CA SER A 34 -32.14 -12.54 10.34
C SER A 34 -31.55 -11.29 9.66
N LEU A 35 -31.83 -11.04 8.38
CA LEU A 35 -31.51 -9.77 7.71
C LEU A 35 -32.40 -8.63 8.21
N ASP A 36 -33.72 -8.86 8.29
CA ASP A 36 -34.63 -7.88 8.88
C ASP A 36 -34.21 -7.55 10.32
N TRP A 37 -33.84 -8.57 11.09
CA TRP A 37 -33.30 -8.38 12.43
C TRP A 37 -31.97 -7.60 12.45
N LEU A 38 -31.05 -7.85 11.52
CA LEU A 38 -29.83 -7.06 11.41
C LEU A 38 -30.14 -5.57 11.15
N LEU A 39 -31.09 -5.29 10.25
CA LEU A 39 -31.50 -3.93 9.90
C LEU A 39 -32.27 -3.21 11.00
N THR A 40 -32.86 -3.92 11.98
CA THR A 40 -33.41 -3.28 13.18
C THR A 40 -32.34 -2.94 14.22
N LEU A 41 -31.20 -3.65 14.22
CA LEU A 41 -30.12 -3.46 15.18
C LEU A 41 -29.06 -2.44 14.75
N ALA A 42 -28.90 -2.22 13.44
CA ALA A 42 -27.80 -1.46 12.86
C ALA A 42 -28.29 -0.34 11.94
N ASP A 43 -27.41 0.63 11.68
CA ASP A 43 -27.66 1.63 10.65
C ASP A 43 -27.76 0.96 9.26
N PRO A 44 -28.89 1.10 8.54
CA PRO A 44 -29.06 0.52 7.21
C PRO A 44 -27.96 0.93 6.22
N SER A 45 -27.41 2.14 6.35
CA SER A 45 -26.32 2.61 5.49
C SER A 45 -25.03 1.82 5.74
N ALA A 46 -24.73 1.50 6.99
CA ALA A 46 -23.58 0.67 7.35
C ALA A 46 -23.73 -0.78 6.86
N VAL A 47 -24.93 -1.36 7.00
CA VAL A 47 -25.22 -2.71 6.50
C VAL A 47 -25.14 -2.77 4.97
N TRP A 48 -25.65 -1.75 4.28
CA TRP A 48 -25.49 -1.61 2.83
C TRP A 48 -24.02 -1.54 2.40
N ASN A 49 -23.22 -0.72 3.08
CA ASN A 49 -21.79 -0.60 2.79
C ASN A 49 -21.04 -1.92 3.02
N ALA A 50 -21.42 -2.68 4.06
CA ALA A 50 -20.88 -4.01 4.30
C ALA A 50 -21.30 -5.01 3.21
N ALA A 51 -22.53 -4.91 2.71
CA ALA A 51 -23.02 -5.75 1.61
C ALA A 51 -22.30 -5.45 0.29
N LEU A 52 -22.05 -4.19 -0.05
CA LEU A 52 -21.19 -3.86 -1.19
C LEU A 52 -19.76 -4.40 -1.00
N GLY A 53 -19.25 -4.30 0.25
CA GLY A 53 -17.93 -4.75 0.64
C GLY A 53 -17.68 -6.27 0.56
N SER A 54 -18.75 -7.08 0.39
CA SER A 54 -18.62 -8.52 0.11
C SER A 54 -18.34 -8.81 -1.38
N TYR A 55 -18.48 -7.79 -2.23
CA TYR A 55 -18.39 -7.87 -3.70
C TYR A 55 -19.44 -8.76 -4.38
N ASP A 56 -20.43 -9.25 -3.63
CA ASP A 56 -21.58 -10.02 -4.11
C ASP A 56 -22.77 -9.07 -4.38
N MET A 57 -23.05 -8.83 -5.65
CA MET A 57 -24.10 -7.88 -6.07
C MET A 57 -25.51 -8.41 -5.79
N ASP A 58 -25.70 -9.72 -5.64
CA ASP A 58 -26.99 -10.32 -5.32
C ASP A 58 -27.27 -10.20 -3.81
N LEU A 59 -26.24 -10.37 -2.97
CA LEU A 59 -26.34 -10.05 -1.56
C LEU A 59 -26.59 -8.54 -1.33
N ALA A 60 -25.87 -7.68 -2.04
CA ALA A 60 -26.12 -6.24 -1.98
C ALA A 60 -27.55 -5.91 -2.41
N LEU A 61 -28.05 -6.50 -3.50
CA LEU A 61 -29.44 -6.33 -3.95
C LEU A 61 -30.44 -6.72 -2.86
N LEU A 62 -30.24 -7.87 -2.20
CA LEU A 62 -31.09 -8.33 -1.10
C LEU A 62 -31.14 -7.29 0.02
N VAL A 63 -29.98 -6.78 0.44
CA VAL A 63 -29.90 -5.74 1.49
C VAL A 63 -30.58 -4.44 1.04
N ALA A 64 -30.42 -4.02 -0.22
CA ALA A 64 -31.10 -2.82 -0.75
C ALA A 64 -32.63 -2.93 -0.66
N VAL A 65 -33.18 -4.08 -1.06
CA VAL A 65 -34.63 -4.34 -1.04
C VAL A 65 -35.18 -4.23 0.39
N HIS A 66 -34.46 -4.81 1.37
CA HIS A 66 -34.91 -4.80 2.76
C HIS A 66 -34.65 -3.47 3.48
N SER A 67 -33.66 -2.68 3.06
CA SER A 67 -33.30 -1.39 3.68
C SER A 67 -34.11 -0.19 3.17
N GLN A 68 -35.12 -0.40 2.31
CA GLN A 68 -35.96 0.66 1.72
C GLN A 68 -35.18 1.75 0.98
N LYS A 69 -34.02 1.42 0.39
CA LYS A 69 -33.29 2.32 -0.52
C LYS A 69 -34.10 2.58 -1.79
N ASP A 70 -33.82 3.70 -2.46
CA ASP A 70 -34.47 4.03 -3.74
C ASP A 70 -34.19 2.96 -4.81
N PRO A 71 -35.23 2.27 -5.33
CA PRO A 71 -35.11 1.26 -6.38
C PRO A 71 -34.40 1.69 -7.65
N GLN A 72 -34.48 2.96 -8.04
CA GLN A 72 -33.81 3.42 -9.26
C GLN A 72 -32.30 3.57 -9.03
N GLU A 73 -31.90 4.11 -7.87
CA GLU A 73 -30.50 4.35 -7.55
C GLU A 73 -29.73 3.04 -7.35
N TYR A 74 -30.21 2.14 -6.48
CA TYR A 74 -29.43 0.92 -6.21
C TYR A 74 -29.40 -0.03 -7.42
N ARG A 75 -30.45 -0.07 -8.26
CA ARG A 75 -30.46 -0.96 -9.44
C ARG A 75 -29.45 -0.54 -10.49
N SER A 76 -29.42 0.75 -10.82
CA SER A 76 -28.48 1.30 -11.80
C SER A 76 -27.03 1.13 -11.33
N LEU A 77 -26.76 1.38 -10.04
CA LEU A 77 -25.46 1.17 -9.43
C LEU A 77 -25.02 -0.30 -9.48
N LEU A 78 -25.87 -1.24 -9.04
CA LEU A 78 -25.53 -2.67 -9.05
C LEU A 78 -25.39 -3.21 -10.47
N GLN A 79 -26.18 -2.73 -11.43
CA GLN A 79 -26.01 -3.10 -12.83
C GLN A 79 -24.65 -2.65 -13.35
N ARG A 80 -24.26 -1.40 -13.08
CA ARG A 80 -22.93 -0.89 -13.43
C ARG A 80 -21.82 -1.78 -12.87
N TYR A 81 -21.93 -2.26 -11.62
CA TYR A 81 -20.94 -3.16 -11.04
C TYR A 81 -20.94 -4.56 -11.67
N ARG A 82 -22.10 -5.09 -12.07
CA ARG A 82 -22.19 -6.39 -12.77
C ARG A 82 -21.53 -6.37 -14.15
N ASP A 83 -21.55 -5.21 -14.81
CA ASP A 83 -20.97 -5.04 -16.15
C ASP A 83 -19.44 -4.84 -16.12
N MET A 84 -18.85 -4.59 -14.94
CA MET A 84 -17.41 -4.45 -14.75
C MET A 84 -16.71 -5.81 -14.64
N LYS A 85 -15.45 -5.86 -15.07
CA LYS A 85 -14.56 -6.98 -14.75
C LYS A 85 -14.26 -7.02 -13.25
N GLU A 86 -13.89 -8.20 -12.75
CA GLU A 86 -13.83 -8.49 -11.31
C GLU A 86 -12.85 -7.57 -10.55
N ARG A 87 -11.65 -7.31 -11.06
CA ARG A 87 -10.65 -6.47 -10.35
C ARG A 87 -11.06 -5.00 -10.37
N LYS A 88 -11.55 -4.52 -11.52
CA LYS A 88 -12.09 -3.15 -11.64
C LYS A 88 -13.27 -2.93 -10.69
N LYS A 89 -14.19 -3.90 -10.61
CA LYS A 89 -15.34 -3.86 -9.70
C LYS A 89 -14.89 -3.71 -8.25
N ARG A 90 -13.97 -4.56 -7.77
CA ARG A 90 -13.43 -4.49 -6.40
C ARG A 90 -12.80 -3.14 -6.10
N TYR A 91 -11.91 -2.69 -6.97
CA TYR A 91 -11.26 -1.38 -6.87
C TYR A 91 -12.28 -0.23 -6.73
N CYS A 92 -13.28 -0.17 -7.63
CA CYS A 92 -14.30 0.88 -7.59
C CYS A 92 -15.10 0.85 -6.29
N ILE A 93 -15.51 -0.34 -5.84
CA ILE A 93 -16.25 -0.52 -4.59
C ILE A 93 -15.41 -0.09 -3.39
N ASP A 94 -14.15 -0.54 -3.28
CA ASP A 94 -13.29 -0.19 -2.16
C ASP A 94 -12.93 1.30 -2.13
N VAL A 95 -12.84 1.96 -3.29
CA VAL A 95 -12.70 3.42 -3.39
C VAL A 95 -13.96 4.13 -2.87
N GLU A 96 -15.16 3.69 -3.28
CA GLU A 96 -16.44 4.26 -2.81
C GLU A 96 -16.59 4.10 -1.30
N LEU A 97 -16.25 2.91 -0.78
CA LEU A 97 -16.29 2.59 0.65
C LEU A 97 -15.11 3.19 1.45
N LYS A 98 -14.18 3.90 0.79
CA LYS A 98 -13.00 4.54 1.39
C LYS A 98 -12.10 3.56 2.15
N ARG A 99 -12.03 2.31 1.67
CA ARG A 99 -11.21 1.23 2.25
C ARG A 99 -9.78 1.29 1.70
N TRP A 100 -9.10 2.40 1.97
CA TRP A 100 -7.83 2.76 1.32
C TRP A 100 -6.75 1.69 1.37
N ALA A 101 -6.67 0.91 2.46
CA ALA A 101 -5.75 -0.22 2.58
C ALA A 101 -6.05 -1.35 1.57
N ARG A 102 -7.33 -1.63 1.28
CA ARG A 102 -7.75 -2.59 0.24
C ARG A 102 -7.51 -2.01 -1.15
N VAL A 103 -7.81 -0.72 -1.35
CA VAL A 103 -7.56 -0.01 -2.62
C VAL A 103 -6.10 -0.14 -3.07
N LEU A 104 -5.13 -0.11 -2.15
CA LEU A 104 -3.71 -0.34 -2.49
C LEU A 104 -3.46 -1.73 -3.07
N LYS A 105 -4.10 -2.76 -2.52
CA LYS A 105 -4.04 -4.13 -3.04
C LYS A 105 -4.74 -4.23 -4.39
N ASP A 106 -5.90 -3.61 -4.54
CA ASP A 106 -6.64 -3.61 -5.80
C ASP A 106 -5.85 -2.93 -6.92
N ILE A 107 -5.18 -1.81 -6.62
CA ILE A 107 -4.28 -1.14 -7.57
C ILE A 107 -3.13 -2.08 -7.97
N CYS A 108 -2.51 -2.77 -7.02
CA CYS A 108 -1.46 -3.73 -7.33
C CYS A 108 -1.97 -4.86 -8.25
N GLU A 109 -3.13 -5.45 -7.95
CA GLU A 109 -3.76 -6.47 -8.78
C GLU A 109 -4.08 -5.96 -10.19
N LEU A 110 -4.59 -4.73 -10.32
CA LEU A 110 -4.85 -4.11 -11.63
C LEU A 110 -3.57 -3.88 -12.43
N ILE A 111 -2.50 -3.41 -11.78
CA ILE A 111 -1.18 -3.22 -12.41
C ILE A 111 -0.61 -4.56 -12.89
N MET A 112 -0.73 -5.62 -12.09
CA MET A 112 -0.27 -6.96 -12.45
C MET A 112 -1.12 -7.61 -13.56
N HIS A 113 -2.36 -7.16 -13.72
CA HIS A 113 -3.34 -7.67 -14.69
C HIS A 113 -3.89 -6.54 -15.56
N CYS A 114 -3.01 -5.98 -16.39
CA CYS A 114 -3.29 -4.79 -17.19
C CYS A 114 -4.43 -4.96 -18.22
N ASP A 115 -4.90 -6.18 -18.48
CA ASP A 115 -6.03 -6.45 -19.37
C ASP A 115 -7.38 -5.94 -18.81
N GLU A 116 -7.47 -5.67 -17.51
CA GLU A 116 -8.63 -5.06 -16.87
C GLU A 116 -8.55 -3.53 -16.72
N ILE A 117 -7.43 -2.91 -17.12
CA ILE A 117 -7.29 -1.46 -17.14
C ILE A 117 -7.96 -0.93 -18.41
N ASP A 118 -8.98 -0.10 -18.25
CA ASP A 118 -9.66 0.60 -19.33
C ASP A 118 -9.41 2.11 -19.28
N GLU A 119 -9.97 2.83 -20.25
CA GLU A 119 -9.76 4.28 -20.42
C GLU A 119 -10.14 5.10 -19.18
N GLU A 120 -11.12 4.65 -18.39
CA GLU A 120 -11.51 5.31 -17.14
C GLU A 120 -10.44 5.19 -16.05
N LEU A 121 -9.71 4.07 -16.01
CA LEU A 121 -8.61 3.83 -15.06
C LEU A 121 -7.29 4.44 -15.55
N GLY A 122 -7.15 4.68 -16.85
CA GLY A 122 -5.96 5.24 -17.47
C GLY A 122 -4.94 4.17 -17.82
N ASP A 123 -3.75 4.25 -17.22
CA ASP A 123 -2.66 3.31 -17.45
C ASP A 123 -1.98 2.89 -16.12
N GLU A 124 -1.04 1.96 -16.24
CA GLU A 124 -0.22 1.48 -15.12
C GLU A 124 0.46 2.62 -14.34
N ASN A 125 0.93 3.65 -15.03
CA ASN A 125 1.63 4.77 -14.40
C ASN A 125 0.67 5.68 -13.62
N VAL A 126 -0.56 5.85 -14.10
CA VAL A 126 -1.63 6.57 -13.39
C VAL A 126 -1.97 5.84 -12.10
N LEU A 127 -2.21 4.53 -12.17
CA LEU A 127 -2.50 3.70 -11.01
C LEU A 127 -1.34 3.69 -10.01
N TRP A 128 -0.10 3.59 -10.48
CA TRP A 128 1.09 3.67 -9.63
C TRP A 128 1.15 5.00 -8.87
N LYS A 129 0.99 6.13 -9.57
CA LYS A 129 0.98 7.46 -8.95
C LYS A 129 -0.14 7.59 -7.92
N GLN A 130 -1.30 6.99 -8.19
CA GLN A 130 -2.40 6.96 -7.24
C GLN A 130 -2.05 6.15 -5.98
N ALA A 131 -1.41 4.98 -6.10
CA ALA A 131 -0.97 4.19 -4.95
C ALA A 131 0.04 4.96 -4.08
N VAL A 132 1.04 5.60 -4.70
CA VAL A 132 2.02 6.43 -3.97
C VAL A 132 1.34 7.62 -3.28
N ARG A 133 0.36 8.25 -3.93
CA ARG A 133 -0.43 9.33 -3.34
C ARG A 133 -1.24 8.85 -2.14
N LEU A 134 -1.93 7.71 -2.27
CA LEU A 134 -2.72 7.11 -1.18
C LEU A 134 -1.84 6.76 0.02
N MET A 135 -0.67 6.15 -0.23
CA MET A 135 0.33 5.87 0.80
C MET A 135 0.66 7.14 1.61
N ARG A 136 0.95 8.25 0.92
CA ARG A 136 1.33 9.53 1.55
C ARG A 136 0.17 10.20 2.28
N GLU A 137 -0.99 10.34 1.64
CA GLU A 137 -2.14 11.08 2.19
C GLU A 137 -2.85 10.35 3.33
N LYS A 138 -2.80 9.02 3.35
CA LYS A 138 -3.50 8.18 4.34
C LYS A 138 -2.57 7.55 5.38
N SER A 139 -1.27 7.80 5.28
CA SER A 139 -0.24 7.18 6.14
C SER A 139 -0.35 5.64 6.15
N LEU A 140 -0.40 5.08 4.93
CA LEU A 140 -0.52 3.64 4.67
C LEU A 140 0.80 3.06 4.16
N GLU A 141 1.92 3.50 4.74
CA GLU A 141 3.25 3.09 4.29
C GLU A 141 3.46 1.57 4.38
N LYS A 142 2.98 0.95 5.45
CA LYS A 142 3.07 -0.50 5.64
C LYS A 142 2.21 -1.26 4.64
N GLU A 143 0.94 -0.87 4.50
CA GLU A 143 0.00 -1.52 3.59
C GLU A 143 0.44 -1.36 2.13
N PHE A 144 1.07 -0.24 1.78
CA PHE A 144 1.66 -0.04 0.47
C PHE A 144 2.79 -1.04 0.21
N LEU A 145 3.77 -1.16 1.11
CA LEU A 145 4.84 -2.14 0.98
C LEU A 145 4.32 -3.58 0.92
N ASP A 146 3.39 -3.93 1.82
CA ASP A 146 2.78 -5.26 1.88
C ASP A 146 2.03 -5.60 0.58
N SER A 147 1.37 -4.62 -0.05
CA SER A 147 0.61 -4.83 -1.29
C SER A 147 1.53 -5.13 -2.48
N PHE A 148 2.69 -4.47 -2.56
CA PHE A 148 3.65 -4.67 -3.65
C PHE A 148 4.75 -5.70 -3.31
N ALA A 149 4.72 -6.29 -2.12
CA ALA A 149 5.66 -7.33 -1.71
C ALA A 149 5.59 -8.54 -2.66
N ASN A 150 6.74 -9.12 -2.99
CA ASN A 150 6.86 -10.26 -3.91
C ASN A 150 6.35 -10.01 -5.34
N THR A 151 6.18 -8.74 -5.74
CA THR A 151 5.88 -8.35 -7.12
C THR A 151 7.12 -7.74 -7.80
N PRO A 152 7.14 -7.61 -9.15
CA PRO A 152 8.18 -6.87 -9.85
C PRO A 152 8.31 -5.41 -9.40
N TYR A 153 7.29 -4.85 -8.75
CA TYR A 153 7.25 -3.49 -8.24
C TYR A 153 7.81 -3.33 -6.84
N SER A 154 8.17 -4.44 -6.16
CA SER A 154 8.69 -4.41 -4.79
C SER A 154 9.88 -3.44 -4.64
N SER A 155 10.87 -3.51 -5.53
CA SER A 155 12.03 -2.60 -5.53
C SER A 155 11.60 -1.13 -5.69
N ARG A 156 10.66 -0.85 -6.60
CA ARG A 156 10.13 0.50 -6.85
C ARG A 156 9.32 1.02 -5.65
N ALA A 157 8.60 0.14 -4.96
CA ALA A 157 7.84 0.47 -3.76
C ALA A 157 8.76 0.85 -2.60
N HIS A 158 9.79 0.03 -2.33
CA HIS A 158 10.83 0.34 -1.35
C HIS A 158 11.51 1.68 -1.67
N GLN A 159 11.84 1.94 -2.93
CA GLN A 159 12.43 3.21 -3.34
C GLN A 159 11.50 4.41 -3.05
N CYS A 160 10.22 4.33 -3.42
CA CYS A 160 9.26 5.41 -3.15
C CYS A 160 9.04 5.67 -1.65
N TYR A 161 9.04 4.62 -0.83
CA TYR A 161 8.94 4.77 0.62
C TYR A 161 10.22 5.35 1.23
N ALA A 162 11.40 4.90 0.76
CA ALA A 162 12.68 5.47 1.15
C ALA A 162 12.79 6.96 0.81
N ASP A 163 12.33 7.37 -0.38
CA ASP A 163 12.27 8.78 -0.78
C ASP A 163 11.38 9.60 0.16
N LEU A 164 10.22 9.06 0.57
CA LEU A 164 9.35 9.71 1.56
C LEU A 164 10.06 9.84 2.93
N LEU A 165 10.79 8.82 3.37
CA LEU A 165 11.54 8.86 4.63
C LEU A 165 12.68 9.87 4.58
N MET A 166 13.36 9.98 3.44
CA MET A 166 14.38 11.01 3.18
C MET A 166 13.81 12.42 3.32
N GLU A 167 12.66 12.69 2.70
CA GLU A 167 11.96 13.98 2.82
C GLU A 167 11.57 14.29 4.27
N LYS A 168 11.18 13.27 5.05
CA LYS A 168 10.86 13.38 6.48
C LYS A 168 12.10 13.47 7.38
N GLY A 169 13.31 13.36 6.84
CA GLY A 169 14.57 13.39 7.60
C GLY A 169 14.89 12.09 8.37
N ASN A 170 14.17 11.00 8.11
CA ASN A 170 14.43 9.69 8.71
C ASN A 170 15.45 8.90 7.88
N TYR A 171 16.70 9.38 7.92
CA TYR A 171 17.80 8.86 7.09
C TYR A 171 18.19 7.41 7.44
N GLU A 172 18.03 6.98 8.69
CA GLU A 172 18.36 5.62 9.13
C GLU A 172 17.45 4.58 8.46
N VAL A 173 16.13 4.77 8.59
CA VAL A 173 15.16 3.86 7.98
C VAL A 173 15.20 3.98 6.46
N ALA A 174 15.36 5.19 5.90
CA ALA A 174 15.50 5.36 4.46
C ALA A 174 16.67 4.56 3.88
N LEU A 175 17.82 4.52 4.57
CA LEU A 175 18.97 3.75 4.13
C LEU A 175 18.69 2.24 4.11
N ILE A 176 17.94 1.71 5.09
CA ILE A 176 17.52 0.30 5.13
C ILE A 176 16.62 -0.02 3.94
N GLU A 177 15.64 0.83 3.65
CA GLU A 177 14.71 0.65 2.54
C GLU A 177 15.43 0.74 1.17
N TYR A 178 16.39 1.66 1.01
CA TYR A 178 17.22 1.72 -0.19
C TYR A 178 18.11 0.47 -0.37
N GLN A 179 18.56 -0.18 0.71
CA GLN A 179 19.29 -1.44 0.62
C GLN A 179 18.43 -2.59 0.10
N ALA A 180 17.12 -2.56 0.39
CA ALA A 180 16.16 -3.55 -0.09
C ALA A 180 15.86 -3.40 -1.60
N CYS A 181 16.21 -2.27 -2.20
CA CYS A 181 16.04 -2.03 -3.63
C CYS A 181 17.05 -2.83 -4.48
N ASN A 182 16.62 -3.25 -5.67
CA ASN A 182 17.47 -3.86 -6.69
C ASN A 182 17.14 -3.26 -8.08
N PRO A 183 18.10 -2.61 -8.77
CA PRO A 183 19.43 -2.24 -8.27
C PRO A 183 19.36 -1.21 -7.13
N GLN A 184 20.33 -1.25 -6.22
CA GLN A 184 20.40 -0.29 -5.11
C GLN A 184 20.70 1.14 -5.61
N PRO A 185 19.96 2.17 -5.17
CA PRO A 185 20.20 3.56 -5.55
C PRO A 185 21.38 4.13 -4.74
N VAL A 186 22.60 3.89 -5.24
CA VAL A 186 23.86 4.23 -4.55
C VAL A 186 24.00 5.72 -4.20
N GLU A 187 23.43 6.62 -4.99
CA GLU A 187 23.48 8.07 -4.72
C GLU A 187 22.56 8.46 -3.55
N SER A 188 21.34 7.90 -3.50
CA SER A 188 20.42 8.14 -2.38
C SER A 188 20.97 7.57 -1.08
N MET A 189 21.54 6.35 -1.14
CA MET A 189 22.22 5.73 0.02
C MET A 189 23.41 6.56 0.51
N MET A 190 24.20 7.13 -0.41
CA MET A 190 25.30 8.04 -0.08
C MET A 190 24.77 9.27 0.66
N THR A 191 23.68 9.85 0.16
CA THR A 191 23.04 11.02 0.76
C THR A 191 22.55 10.71 2.18
N CYS A 192 21.88 9.58 2.42
CA CYS A 192 21.52 9.14 3.77
C CYS A 192 22.75 9.04 4.68
N ALA A 193 23.81 8.38 4.21
CA ALA A 193 25.00 8.15 5.01
C ALA A 193 25.75 9.43 5.37
N LEU A 194 25.77 10.42 4.47
CA LEU A 194 26.32 11.75 4.75
C LEU A 194 25.54 12.46 5.87
N HIS A 195 24.20 12.46 5.78
CA HIS A 195 23.34 13.03 6.83
C HIS A 195 23.50 12.34 8.18
N LEU A 196 23.74 11.03 8.20
CA LEU A 196 23.98 10.25 9.42
C LEU A 196 25.41 10.40 9.97
N GLY A 197 26.31 11.00 9.20
CA GLY A 197 27.73 11.04 9.53
C GLY A 197 28.45 9.68 9.43
N ARG A 198 27.88 8.75 8.66
CA ARG A 198 28.27 7.34 8.54
C ARG A 198 28.78 7.01 7.13
N SER A 199 29.71 7.82 6.62
CA SER A 199 30.38 7.56 5.33
C SER A 199 31.10 6.20 5.27
N ASP A 200 31.55 5.69 6.41
CA ASP A 200 32.09 4.34 6.57
C ASP A 200 31.07 3.25 6.21
N LEU A 201 29.83 3.39 6.70
CA LEU A 201 28.74 2.47 6.42
C LEU A 201 28.41 2.45 4.92
N TYR A 202 28.36 3.62 4.28
CA TYR A 202 28.14 3.70 2.83
C TYR A 202 29.20 2.92 2.04
N LEU A 203 30.48 3.06 2.40
CA LEU A 203 31.54 2.31 1.73
C LEU A 203 31.35 0.80 1.93
N THR A 204 31.09 0.34 3.15
CA THR A 204 30.83 -1.09 3.40
C THR A 204 29.69 -1.63 2.52
N LEU A 205 28.60 -0.87 2.39
CA LEU A 205 27.45 -1.25 1.56
C LEU A 205 27.78 -1.23 0.07
N LEU A 206 28.48 -0.19 -0.39
CA LEU A 206 28.92 -0.05 -1.78
C LEU A 206 29.82 -1.21 -2.22
N PHE A 207 30.78 -1.60 -1.37
CA PHE A 207 31.69 -2.72 -1.65
C PHE A 207 30.98 -4.07 -1.60
N ALA A 208 29.92 -4.21 -0.80
CA ALA A 208 29.10 -5.42 -0.76
C ALA A 208 28.20 -5.58 -1.99
N SER A 209 27.63 -4.47 -2.50
CA SER A 209 26.65 -4.51 -3.60
C SER A 209 27.25 -4.37 -4.99
N GLN A 210 28.29 -3.53 -5.17
CA GLN A 210 28.89 -3.25 -6.47
C GLN A 210 30.18 -4.06 -6.67
N LYS A 211 30.13 -5.06 -7.57
CA LYS A 211 31.30 -5.89 -7.89
C LYS A 211 32.27 -5.19 -8.87
N ASP A 212 31.74 -4.33 -9.74
CA ASP A 212 32.55 -3.65 -10.74
C ASP A 212 33.48 -2.60 -10.10
N SER A 213 34.76 -2.63 -10.51
CA SER A 213 35.79 -1.73 -10.00
C SER A 213 35.59 -0.29 -10.49
N SER A 214 35.15 -0.11 -11.74
CA SER A 214 34.93 1.22 -12.33
C SER A 214 33.79 1.96 -11.63
N SER A 215 32.66 1.27 -11.45
CA SER A 215 31.47 1.78 -10.77
C SER A 215 31.76 2.15 -9.31
N ARG A 216 32.49 1.30 -8.58
CA ARG A 216 32.95 1.61 -7.21
C ARG A 216 33.84 2.85 -7.18
N THR A 217 34.80 2.94 -8.09
CA THR A 217 35.72 4.09 -8.14
C THR A 217 34.98 5.40 -8.41
N SER A 218 33.99 5.37 -9.32
CA SER A 218 33.13 6.53 -9.60
C SER A 218 32.35 6.98 -8.37
N ALA A 219 31.69 6.04 -7.66
CA ALA A 219 30.93 6.32 -6.46
C ALA A 219 31.81 6.86 -5.31
N ILE A 220 33.01 6.30 -5.12
CA ILE A 220 33.98 6.79 -4.11
C ILE A 220 34.44 8.22 -4.43
N ARG A 221 34.67 8.55 -5.70
CA ARG A 221 35.01 9.92 -6.11
C ARG A 221 33.88 10.90 -5.75
N ARG A 222 32.63 10.54 -6.05
CA ARG A 222 31.46 11.35 -5.69
C ARG A 222 31.35 11.57 -4.19
N LEU A 223 31.56 10.52 -3.39
CA LEU A 223 31.61 10.64 -1.92
C LEU A 223 32.69 11.63 -1.49
N CYS A 224 33.91 11.51 -2.01
CA CYS A 224 35.01 12.42 -1.69
C CYS A 224 34.68 13.87 -2.04
N ASP A 225 34.06 14.11 -3.20
CA ASP A 225 33.66 15.45 -3.63
C ASP A 225 32.54 16.02 -2.73
N ALA A 226 31.55 15.21 -2.36
CA ALA A 226 30.50 15.59 -1.42
C ALA A 226 31.03 15.89 -0.01
N LEU A 227 32.06 15.16 0.44
CA LEU A 227 32.70 15.38 1.74
C LEU A 227 33.55 16.67 1.77
N ARG A 228 34.17 17.03 0.64
CA ARG A 228 34.97 18.26 0.50
C ARG A 228 34.12 19.52 0.43
N THR A 229 32.96 19.43 -0.22
CA THR A 229 32.06 20.57 -0.47
C THR A 229 30.96 20.73 0.57
N GLY A 230 30.79 19.74 1.46
CA GLY A 230 29.77 19.73 2.48
C GLY A 230 30.09 20.55 3.74
N PRO A 231 29.17 20.57 4.72
CA PRO A 231 29.34 21.25 6.01
C PRO A 231 30.59 20.77 6.78
N SER A 232 31.01 21.51 7.80
CA SER A 232 32.20 21.20 8.60
C SER A 232 32.24 19.77 9.17
N ASP A 233 31.07 19.15 9.42
CA ASP A 233 30.96 17.77 9.90
C ASP A 233 31.30 16.73 8.83
N HIS A 234 31.16 17.06 7.54
CA HIS A 234 31.59 16.20 6.43
C HIS A 234 33.12 16.17 6.30
N ILE A 235 33.79 17.30 6.55
CA ILE A 235 35.26 17.38 6.50
C ILE A 235 35.89 16.43 7.52
N ARG A 236 35.30 16.29 8.72
CA ARG A 236 35.75 15.33 9.75
C ARG A 236 35.60 13.87 9.29
N GLN A 237 34.58 13.56 8.51
CA GLN A 237 34.37 12.21 7.96
C GLN A 237 35.38 11.87 6.85
N CYS A 238 35.87 12.86 6.10
CA CYS A 238 36.88 12.68 5.04
C CYS A 238 38.17 12.01 5.56
N ALA A 239 38.60 12.33 6.78
CA ALA A 239 39.75 11.70 7.42
C ALA A 239 39.53 10.21 7.70
N ARG A 240 38.31 9.81 8.09
CA ARG A 240 37.93 8.42 8.40
C ARG A 240 37.82 7.58 7.13
N VAL A 241 37.23 8.13 6.07
CA VAL A 241 37.10 7.49 4.75
C VAL A 241 38.46 7.14 4.16
N SER A 242 39.44 8.04 4.30
CA SER A 242 40.81 7.83 3.80
C SER A 242 41.51 6.61 4.41
N VAL A 243 41.17 6.23 5.65
CA VAL A 243 41.69 5.03 6.32
C VAL A 243 40.99 3.78 5.80
N VAL A 244 39.66 3.80 5.68
CA VAL A 244 38.86 2.65 5.23
C VAL A 244 39.18 2.26 3.78
N VAL A 245 39.31 3.24 2.88
CA VAL A 245 39.65 2.99 1.47
C VAL A 245 41.00 2.28 1.34
N ARG A 246 42.00 2.63 2.18
CA ARG A 246 43.32 1.97 2.19
C ARG A 246 43.26 0.51 2.64
N HIS A 247 42.32 0.18 3.53
CA HIS A 247 42.14 -1.20 4.00
C HIS A 247 41.34 -2.08 3.03
N LEU A 248 40.43 -1.48 2.24
CA LEU A 248 39.62 -2.20 1.25
C LEU A 248 40.31 -2.35 -0.13
N SER A 249 41.45 -1.67 -0.32
CA SER A 249 42.28 -1.75 -1.53
C SER A 249 43.38 -2.83 -1.49
N HIS A 250 43.42 -3.64 -0.43
CA HIS A 250 44.28 -4.80 -0.26
C HIS A 250 43.44 -6.08 -0.25
#